data_AF-A0A2M8NIV1-F1
#
_entry.id   AF-A0A2M8NIV1-F1
#
_cell.length_a   1.000
_cell.length_b   1.000
_cell.length_c   1.000
_cell.angle_alpha   90.00
_cell.angle_beta   90.00
_cell.angle_gamma   90.00
#
_symmetry.space_group_name_H-M   'P 1'
#
loop_
_entity.id
_entity.type
_entity.pdbx_description
1 polymer ?
#
loop_
_entity_poly.entity_id
_entity_poly.type
_entity_poly.pdbx_seq_one_letter_code
_entity_poly.pdbx_strand_id
1 'polypeptide(L)'
;MSGKRAKNCAPVLEHYRTFLYTCGAYYPLFGVIMLTWQTKPTIYQINTWVWLHSLSQRYGTAVGLHNVPDEVLDNLAAYGFDAVWLMG
;
A
#
# COMPACT_ATOMS: atom_id res chain seq x y z
N MET A 1 -2.29 -14.40 -54.96
CA MET A 1 -3.04 -15.57 -54.48
C MET A 1 -2.61 -15.89 -53.06
N SER A 2 -3.58 -15.99 -52.13
CA SER A 2 -3.49 -16.60 -50.79
C SER A 2 -2.55 -15.89 -49.79
N GLY A 3 -2.98 -15.09 -48.81
CA GLY A 3 -4.29 -15.00 -48.17
C GLY A 3 -4.49 -16.05 -47.08
N LYS A 4 -3.83 -15.95 -45.91
CA LYS A 4 -4.24 -16.61 -44.65
C LYS A 4 -3.77 -15.79 -43.43
N ARG A 5 -4.56 -14.81 -42.98
CA ARG A 5 -5.54 -14.89 -41.87
C ARG A 5 -4.90 -14.61 -40.51
N ALA A 6 -5.01 -13.35 -40.06
CA ALA A 6 -5.01 -13.01 -38.65
C ALA A 6 -6.11 -13.84 -37.97
N LYS A 7 -5.72 -14.84 -37.19
CA LYS A 7 -6.64 -15.61 -36.36
C LYS A 7 -6.39 -15.25 -34.91
N ASN A 8 -7.43 -14.63 -34.36
CA ASN A 8 -7.84 -14.68 -32.96
C ASN A 8 -7.25 -13.60 -32.04
N CYS A 9 -7.82 -12.40 -32.17
CA CYS A 9 -8.25 -11.66 -30.98
C CYS A 9 -9.47 -12.39 -30.40
N ALA A 10 -9.32 -13.10 -29.29
CA ALA A 10 -10.34 -13.17 -28.24
C ALA A 10 -9.71 -13.73 -26.95
N PRO A 11 -10.10 -13.20 -25.77
CA PRO A 11 -9.38 -13.31 -24.53
C PRO A 11 -9.98 -14.39 -23.64
N VAL A 12 -9.17 -15.30 -23.08
CA VAL A 12 -9.58 -16.04 -21.89
C VAL A 12 -8.36 -16.22 -21.00
N LEU A 13 -8.51 -15.65 -19.81
CA LEU A 13 -7.70 -15.77 -18.60
C LEU A 13 -7.08 -17.16 -18.48
N GLU A 14 -5.76 -17.27 -18.56
CA GLU A 14 -5.02 -18.29 -17.86
C GLU A 14 -3.53 -17.93 -17.88
N HIS A 15 -2.85 -18.24 -16.79
CA HIS A 15 -1.39 -18.24 -16.66
C HIS A 15 -0.70 -16.87 -16.49
N TYR A 16 -0.37 -16.60 -15.22
CA TYR A 16 0.92 -16.08 -14.78
C TYR A 16 2.07 -16.67 -15.63
N ARG A 17 2.36 -16.06 -16.77
CA ARG A 17 3.60 -16.31 -17.51
C ARG A 17 3.93 -15.07 -18.30
N THR A 18 4.90 -14.35 -17.78
CA THR A 18 5.50 -13.16 -18.34
C THR A 18 5.86 -13.41 -19.81
N PHE A 19 5.11 -12.78 -20.71
CA PHE A 19 5.53 -12.64 -22.10
C PHE A 19 6.43 -11.40 -22.18
N LEU A 20 7.73 -11.60 -21.98
CA LEU A 20 8.74 -10.58 -22.27
C LEU A 20 8.86 -10.43 -23.78
N TYR A 21 7.99 -9.61 -24.38
CA TYR A 21 8.27 -9.03 -25.70
C TYR A 21 9.30 -7.93 -25.52
N THR A 22 10.56 -8.27 -25.77
CA THR A 22 11.65 -7.32 -26.00
C THR A 22 11.34 -6.50 -27.26
N CYS A 23 10.87 -5.27 -27.09
CA CYS A 23 10.96 -4.23 -28.10
C CYS A 23 11.06 -2.86 -27.44
N GLY A 24 12.25 -2.24 -27.54
CA GLY A 24 12.42 -0.78 -27.44
C GLY A 24 12.45 -0.18 -26.03
N ALA A 25 13.67 0.11 -25.58
CA ALA A 25 14.07 1.00 -24.49
C ALA A 25 13.02 2.02 -23.95
N TYR A 26 12.76 1.99 -22.64
CA TYR A 26 12.80 3.20 -21.79
C TYR A 26 12.75 2.90 -20.27
N TYR A 27 13.70 3.49 -19.53
CA TYR A 27 13.91 3.56 -18.07
C TYR A 27 14.27 2.28 -17.28
N PRO A 28 15.57 2.00 -17.05
CA PRO A 28 15.98 1.30 -15.85
C PRO A 28 15.97 2.29 -14.66
N LEU A 29 15.59 1.82 -13.47
CA LEU A 29 15.71 2.51 -12.15
C LEU A 29 14.49 3.22 -11.53
N PHE A 30 13.26 2.88 -11.89
CA PHE A 30 12.17 3.01 -10.91
C PHE A 30 11.68 1.60 -10.59
N GLY A 31 12.37 1.01 -9.61
CA GLY A 31 12.10 -0.33 -9.14
C GLY A 31 10.61 -0.49 -8.86
N VAL A 32 9.99 -1.44 -9.53
CA VAL A 32 8.80 -2.11 -9.02
C VAL A 32 9.26 -2.85 -7.77
N ILE A 33 9.45 -2.10 -6.68
CA ILE A 33 9.44 -2.66 -5.34
C ILE A 33 8.00 -3.13 -5.23
N MET A 34 7.76 -4.38 -5.61
CA MET A 34 6.61 -5.12 -5.12
C MET A 34 6.58 -4.81 -3.63
N LEU A 35 5.54 -4.10 -3.20
CA LEU A 35 5.24 -3.84 -1.80
C LEU A 35 5.06 -5.22 -1.17
N THR A 36 6.15 -5.90 -0.84
CA THR A 36 6.13 -7.21 -0.22
C THR A 36 5.83 -6.94 1.24
N TRP A 37 4.56 -6.68 1.51
CA TRP A 37 4.02 -6.76 2.85
C TRP A 37 4.37 -8.13 3.42
N GLN A 38 4.58 -8.18 4.74
CA GLN A 38 4.82 -9.45 5.42
C GLN A 38 3.74 -10.46 5.03
N THR A 39 4.14 -11.73 4.90
CA THR A 39 3.20 -12.81 4.52
C THR A 39 2.06 -13.00 5.52
N LYS A 40 2.21 -12.47 6.74
CA LYS A 40 1.20 -12.42 7.79
C LYS A 40 1.23 -11.03 8.45
N PRO A 41 0.57 -10.02 7.86
CA PRO A 41 0.61 -8.67 8.40
C PRO A 41 -0.24 -8.59 9.66
N THR A 42 0.27 -7.93 10.68
CA THR A 42 -0.46 -7.62 11.91
C THR A 42 -0.94 -6.18 11.84
N ILE A 43 -2.26 -6.00 11.87
CA ILE A 43 -2.89 -4.68 11.80
C ILE A 43 -3.43 -4.33 13.19
N TYR A 44 -3.02 -3.17 13.70
CA TYR A 44 -3.54 -2.64 14.94
C TYR A 44 -4.66 -1.63 14.69
N GLN A 45 -5.85 -1.91 15.22
CA GLN A 45 -7.01 -1.05 15.03
C GLN A 45 -7.20 -0.11 16.23
N ILE A 46 -7.30 1.19 15.95
CA ILE A 46 -7.47 2.24 16.97
C ILE A 46 -8.76 3.02 16.68
N ASN A 47 -9.55 3.31 17.72
CA ASN A 47 -10.63 4.29 17.61
C ASN A 47 -10.04 5.71 17.52
N THR A 48 -10.14 6.32 16.34
CA THR A 48 -9.48 7.59 16.03
C THR A 48 -10.01 8.74 16.88
N TRP A 49 -11.33 8.79 17.10
CA TRP A 49 -11.96 9.89 17.82
C TRP A 49 -11.56 9.89 19.30
N VAL A 50 -11.67 8.73 19.97
CA VAL A 50 -11.26 8.59 21.37
C VAL A 50 -9.76 8.83 21.52
N TRP A 51 -8.95 8.28 20.61
CA TRP A 51 -7.50 8.45 20.63
C TRP A 51 -7.06 9.92 20.49
N LEU A 52 -7.58 10.64 19.50
CA LEU A 52 -7.30 12.06 19.30
C LEU A 52 -7.82 12.93 20.45
N HIS A 53 -8.97 12.57 21.03
CA HIS A 53 -9.49 13.25 22.20
C HIS A 53 -8.55 13.09 23.39
N SER A 54 -8.07 11.87 23.67
CA SER A 54 -7.09 11.62 24.74
C SER A 54 -5.77 12.34 24.50
N LEU A 55 -5.28 12.41 23.25
CA LEU A 55 -4.10 13.19 22.90
C LEU A 55 -4.33 14.68 23.14
N SER A 56 -5.49 15.21 22.75
CA SER A 56 -5.82 16.61 22.96
C SER A 56 -5.84 16.98 24.45
N GLN A 57 -6.37 16.10 25.30
CA GLN A 57 -6.34 16.25 26.75
C GLN A 57 -4.91 16.21 27.30
N ARG A 58 -4.07 15.29 26.80
CA ARG A 58 -2.68 15.13 27.28
C ARG A 58 -1.79 16.32 26.94
N TYR A 59 -1.90 16.84 25.73
CA TYR A 59 -1.09 17.97 25.26
C TYR A 59 -1.72 19.34 25.59
N GLY A 60 -2.97 19.36 26.04
CA GLY A 60 -3.70 20.60 26.36
C GLY A 60 -4.04 21.45 25.13
N THR A 61 -3.95 20.88 23.93
CA THR A 61 -4.24 21.54 22.65
C THR A 61 -5.14 20.66 21.79
N ALA A 62 -5.82 21.21 20.79
CA ALA A 62 -6.59 20.41 19.85
C ALA A 62 -5.64 19.62 18.93
N VAL A 63 -5.65 18.29 19.06
CA VAL A 63 -4.86 17.37 18.23
C VAL A 63 -5.79 16.69 17.22
N GLY A 64 -5.49 16.83 15.93
CA GLY A 64 -6.15 16.13 14.84
C GLY A 64 -5.16 15.30 14.01
N LEU A 65 -5.63 14.53 13.02
CA LEU A 65 -4.75 13.69 12.19
C LEU A 65 -3.61 14.47 11.51
N HIS A 66 -3.84 15.75 11.18
CA HIS A 66 -2.85 16.59 10.51
C HIS A 66 -1.75 17.12 11.46
N ASN A 67 -1.95 17.01 12.77
CA ASN A 67 -1.09 17.60 13.80
C ASN A 67 -0.81 16.60 14.93
N VAL A 68 -0.78 15.30 14.61
CA VAL A 68 -0.35 14.29 15.57
C VAL A 68 1.15 14.44 15.77
N PRO A 69 1.66 14.58 17.01
CA PRO A 69 3.09 14.65 17.26
C PRO A 69 3.82 13.38 16.79
N ASP A 70 4.96 13.55 16.14
CA ASP A 70 5.77 12.42 15.62
C ASP A 70 6.15 11.43 16.73
N GLU A 71 6.44 11.93 17.94
CA GLU A 71 6.76 11.08 19.10
C GLU A 71 5.67 10.03 19.38
N VAL A 72 4.39 10.38 19.18
CA VAL A 72 3.28 9.45 19.41
C VAL A 72 3.26 8.37 18.33
N LEU A 73 3.55 8.74 17.08
CA LEU A 73 3.62 7.83 15.96
C LEU A 73 4.84 6.90 16.07
N ASP A 74 5.98 7.42 16.52
CA ASP A 74 7.19 6.64 16.78
C ASP A 74 6.96 5.60 17.88
N ASN A 75 6.28 5.99 18.96
CA ASN A 75 5.87 5.05 20.01
C ASN A 75 4.92 3.97 19.47
N LEU A 76 4.00 4.32 18.56
CA LEU A 76 3.11 3.37 17.89
C LEU A 76 3.90 2.40 16.98
N ALA A 77 4.89 2.89 16.25
CA ALA A 77 5.77 2.09 15.41
C ALA A 77 6.65 1.14 16.22
N ALA A 78 7.05 1.53 17.43
CA ALA A 78 7.87 0.71 18.33
C ALA A 78 7.19 -0.59 18.78
N TYR A 79 5.86 -0.70 18.70
CA TYR A 79 5.14 -1.94 19.00
C TYR A 79 5.33 -3.03 17.94
N GLY A 80 5.85 -2.71 16.76
CA GLY A 80 6.15 -3.69 15.71
C GLY A 80 4.94 -4.16 14.91
N PHE A 81 3.89 -3.34 14.82
CA PHE A 81 2.77 -3.60 13.90
C PHE A 81 3.12 -3.23 12.47
N ASP A 82 2.62 -3.98 11.50
CA ASP A 82 2.84 -3.71 10.07
C ASP A 82 2.01 -2.51 9.59
N ALA A 83 0.82 -2.31 10.18
CA ALA A 83 -0.04 -1.17 9.88
C ALA A 83 -0.96 -0.80 11.05
N VAL A 84 -1.36 0.47 11.08
CA VAL A 84 -2.38 0.98 12.00
C VAL A 84 -3.63 1.35 11.21
N TRP A 85 -4.76 0.80 11.62
CA TRP A 85 -6.08 1.13 11.09
C TRP A 85 -6.79 2.11 12.01
N LEU A 86 -6.99 3.32 11.52
CA LEU A 86 -7.72 4.39 12.20
C LEU A 86 -9.23 4.22 11.93
N MET A 87 -9.98 3.72 12.91
CA MET A 87 -11.44 3.64 12.84
C MET A 87 -12.04 5.04 12.96
N GLY A 88 -12.79 5.45 11.94
CA GLY A 88 -13.53 6.72 11.86
C GLY A 88 -15.02 6.49 11.94
#